data_AF-A0A2U8FD92-F1
#
_entry.id   AF-A0A2U8FD92-F1
#
_cell.length_a   1.000
_cell.length_b   1.000
_cell.length_c   1.000
_cell.angle_alpha   90.00
_cell.angle_beta   90.00
_cell.angle_gamma   90.00
#
_symmetry.space_group_name_H-M   'P 1'
#
loop_
_entity.id
_entity.type
_entity.pdbx_description
1 polymer ?
#
loop_
_entity_poly.entity_id
_entity_poly.type
_entity_poly.pdbx_seq_one_letter_code
_entity_poly.pdbx_strand_id
1 'polypeptide(L)'
;MAIIDEAGRATLSELLVPCIKARKIILVGDHQQLAPVVDDEVAKHLKDAKKQEVATSLFERLYERMENAIKDKTEYLGYFKHRLTFNYRTHSSICELYSHSFYGGELQTKEGQDELKRHHLTCFSKNAIWLDTSKKVIKKINNKARGKLITATQRL
;
A
#
# COMPACT_ATOMS: atom_id res chain seq x y z
N MET A 1 -10.20 5.71 25.22
CA MET A 1 -9.93 4.73 24.14
C MET A 1 -9.45 5.50 22.94
N ALA A 2 -8.48 4.99 22.19
CA ALA A 2 -7.99 5.59 20.95
C ALA A 2 -8.13 4.60 19.81
N ILE A 3 -8.54 5.10 18.64
CA ILE A 3 -8.52 4.39 17.37
C ILE A 3 -7.57 5.18 16.49
N ILE A 4 -6.54 4.52 15.99
CA ILE A 4 -5.54 5.16 15.12
C ILE A 4 -5.65 4.52 13.76
N ASP A 5 -6.04 5.33 12.78
CA ASP A 5 -6.12 4.94 11.39
C ASP A 5 -4.78 5.19 10.67
N GLU A 6 -4.55 4.49 9.55
CA GLU A 6 -3.30 4.55 8.78
C GLU A 6 -2.03 4.28 9.61
N ALA A 7 -2.15 3.41 10.63
CA ALA A 7 -1.06 3.09 11.56
C ALA A 7 0.17 2.46 10.87
N GLY A 8 -0.01 1.84 9.69
CA GLY A 8 1.08 1.29 8.88
C GLY A 8 2.03 2.36 8.32
N ARG A 9 1.56 3.60 8.12
CA ARG A 9 2.34 4.74 7.62
C ARG A 9 2.78 5.70 8.73
N ALA A 10 2.24 5.55 9.94
CA ALA A 10 2.57 6.43 11.05
C ALA A 10 3.98 6.14 11.60
N THR A 11 4.75 7.19 11.85
CA THR A 11 6.02 7.09 12.57
C THR A 11 5.79 6.65 14.01
N LEU A 12 6.84 6.14 14.67
CA LEU A 12 6.75 5.73 16.07
C LEU A 12 6.26 6.89 16.97
N SER A 13 6.79 8.09 16.78
CA SER A 13 6.42 9.26 17.59
C SER A 13 4.94 9.63 17.43
N GLU A 14 4.41 9.58 16.20
CA GLU A 14 2.99 9.83 15.94
C GLU A 14 2.09 8.80 16.62
N LEU A 15 2.47 7.52 16.58
CA LEU A 15 1.73 6.45 17.25
C LEU A 15 1.81 6.53 18.78
N LEU A 16 2.93 6.97 19.34
CA LEU A 16 3.11 7.01 20.80
C LEU A 16 2.21 8.04 21.48
N VAL A 17 1.94 9.19 20.85
CA VAL A 17 1.09 10.26 21.40
C VAL A 17 -0.29 9.75 21.86
N PRO A 18 -1.08 9.05 21.02
CA PRO A 18 -2.35 8.47 21.45
C PRO A 18 -2.16 7.25 22.36
N CYS A 19 -1.09 6.46 22.18
CA CYS A 19 -0.85 5.26 23.00
C CYS A 19 -0.66 5.59 24.48
N ILE A 20 0.04 6.67 24.82
CA ILE A 20 0.27 7.06 26.23
C ILE A 20 -0.97 7.68 26.90
N LYS A 21 -1.95 8.16 26.11
CA LYS A 21 -3.15 8.84 26.63
C LYS A 21 -4.34 7.90 26.80
N ALA A 22 -4.35 6.75 26.14
CA ALA A 22 -5.52 5.87 26.10
C ALA A 22 -5.27 4.53 26.80
N ARG A 23 -6.24 4.10 27.62
CA ARG A 23 -6.23 2.77 28.28
C ARG A 23 -6.53 1.59 27.34
N LYS A 24 -7.10 1.87 26.16
CA LYS A 24 -7.48 0.89 25.13
C LYS A 24 -7.16 1.49 23.76
N ILE A 25 -6.49 0.73 22.91
CA ILE A 25 -5.97 1.17 21.62
C ILE A 25 -6.45 0.18 20.55
N ILE A 26 -6.99 0.70 19.45
CA ILE A 26 -7.24 -0.05 18.21
C ILE A 26 -6.36 0.56 17.14
N LEU A 27 -5.52 -0.25 16.51
CA LEU A 27 -4.71 0.15 15.37
C LEU A 27 -5.36 -0.36 14.09
N VAL A 28 -5.63 0.56 13.17
CA VAL A 28 -6.15 0.26 11.84
C VAL A 28 -5.08 0.72 10.85
N GLY A 29 -4.74 -0.15 9.91
CA GLY A 29 -3.71 0.13 8.94
C GLY A 29 -3.36 -1.09 8.12
N ASP A 30 -2.45 -0.88 7.17
CA ASP A 30 -1.96 -1.90 6.27
C ASP A 30 -0.44 -1.78 6.13
N HIS A 31 0.27 -2.82 6.57
CA HIS A 31 1.73 -2.84 6.55
C HIS A 31 2.29 -3.17 5.16
N GLN A 32 1.46 -3.61 4.20
CA GLN A 32 1.85 -3.83 2.81
C GLN A 32 1.77 -2.56 1.96
N GLN A 33 1.27 -1.45 2.54
CA GLN A 33 1.19 -0.14 1.88
C GLN A 33 2.42 0.72 2.18
N LEU A 34 2.30 2.04 2.01
CA LEU A 34 3.41 2.96 2.16
C LEU A 34 3.97 2.95 3.59
N ALA A 35 5.27 2.68 3.70
CA ALA A 35 6.02 2.83 4.93
C ALA A 35 6.04 4.30 5.42
N PRO A 36 6.29 4.53 6.72
CA PRO A 36 6.52 5.87 7.26
C PRO A 36 7.61 6.62 6.51
N VAL A 37 7.35 7.90 6.26
CA VAL A 37 8.34 8.80 5.64
C VAL A 37 9.30 9.25 6.73
N VAL A 38 10.57 8.88 6.58
CA VAL A 38 11.65 9.32 7.46
C VAL A 38 12.46 10.38 6.72
N ASP A 39 12.53 11.58 7.28
CA ASP A 39 13.37 12.66 6.74
C ASP A 39 14.84 12.23 6.76
N ASP A 40 15.57 12.51 5.68
CA ASP A 40 16.99 12.19 5.56
C ASP A 40 17.82 12.91 6.64
N GLU A 41 17.39 14.09 7.10
CA GLU A 41 18.04 14.77 8.23
C GLU A 41 17.85 13.98 9.53
N VAL A 42 16.67 13.45 9.79
CA VAL A 42 16.41 12.58 10.96
C VAL A 42 17.22 11.29 10.85
N ALA A 43 17.27 10.69 9.65
CA ALA A 43 18.04 9.47 9.41
C ALA A 43 19.56 9.65 9.65
N LYS A 44 20.13 10.82 9.33
CA LYS A 44 21.55 11.14 9.59
C LYS A 44 21.89 11.19 11.09
N HIS A 45 20.94 11.58 11.93
CA HIS A 45 21.14 11.64 13.39
C HIS A 45 20.99 10.26 14.05
N LEU A 46 20.40 9.29 13.36
CA LEU A 46 20.23 7.91 13.83
C LEU A 46 21.44 7.05 13.46
N LYS A 47 22.65 7.48 13.86
CA LYS A 47 23.94 6.88 13.47
C LYS A 47 24.06 5.37 13.75
N ASP A 48 23.32 4.87 14.74
CA ASP A 48 23.35 3.46 15.16
C ASP A 48 22.12 2.65 14.75
N ALA A 49 21.06 3.29 14.24
CA ALA A 49 19.86 2.58 13.78
C ALA A 49 19.94 2.34 12.27
N LYS A 50 19.66 1.12 11.83
CA LYS A 50 19.60 0.85 10.39
C LYS A 50 18.44 1.66 9.81
N LYS A 51 18.64 2.33 8.65
CA LYS A 51 17.56 3.09 7.97
C LYS A 51 16.26 2.28 7.83
N GLN A 52 16.40 0.97 7.64
CA GLN A 52 15.30 0.01 7.59
C GLN A 52 14.51 -0.07 8.90
N GLU A 53 15.16 0.00 10.06
CA GLU A 53 14.49 -0.06 11.36
C GLU A 53 13.63 1.19 11.62
N VAL A 54 14.03 2.33 11.06
CA VAL A 54 13.28 3.59 11.16
C VAL A 54 12.12 3.61 10.17
N ALA A 55 12.28 2.93 9.03
CA ALA A 55 11.26 2.79 8.00
C ALA A 55 10.22 1.69 8.31
N THR A 56 10.50 0.75 9.21
CA THR A 56 9.49 -0.23 9.67
C THR A 56 8.60 0.40 10.72
N SER A 57 7.29 0.52 10.43
CA SER A 57 6.34 1.10 11.37
C SER A 57 6.19 0.25 12.64
N LEU A 58 5.77 0.87 13.75
CA LEU A 58 5.41 0.11 14.96
C LEU A 58 4.26 -0.87 14.67
N PHE A 59 3.32 -0.48 13.80
CA PHE A 59 2.21 -1.34 13.38
C PHE A 59 2.71 -2.63 12.72
N GLU A 60 3.62 -2.52 11.75
CA GLU A 60 4.23 -3.66 11.06
C GLU A 60 4.95 -4.59 12.05
N ARG A 61 5.77 -4.03 12.94
CA ARG A 61 6.48 -4.81 13.99
C ARG A 61 5.52 -5.56 14.91
N LEU A 62 4.44 -4.90 15.33
CA LEU A 62 3.41 -5.53 16.16
C LEU A 62 2.67 -6.63 15.39
N TYR A 63 2.35 -6.38 14.13
CA TYR A 63 1.70 -7.34 13.25
C TYR A 63 2.53 -8.62 13.11
N GLU A 64 3.82 -8.51 12.74
CA GLU A 64 4.72 -9.65 12.60
C GLU A 64 4.91 -10.42 13.91
N ARG A 65 5.08 -9.69 15.02
CA ARG A 65 5.22 -10.31 16.35
C ARG A 65 3.96 -11.08 16.74
N MET A 66 2.78 -10.54 16.43
CA MET A 66 1.52 -11.25 16.64
C MET A 66 1.41 -12.50 15.76
N GLU A 67 1.76 -12.42 14.47
CA GLU A 67 1.77 -13.58 13.57
C GLU A 67 2.66 -14.71 14.10
N ASN A 68 3.85 -14.38 14.58
CA ASN A 68 4.77 -15.37 15.14
C ASN A 68 4.22 -15.97 16.44
N ALA A 69 3.69 -15.14 17.35
CA ALA A 69 3.14 -15.61 18.61
C ALA A 69 1.88 -16.50 18.45
N ILE A 70 1.05 -16.22 17.43
CA ILE A 70 -0.10 -17.07 17.07
C ILE A 70 0.37 -18.45 16.63
N LYS A 71 1.44 -18.53 15.82
CA LYS A 71 2.05 -19.80 15.38
C LYS A 71 2.62 -20.60 16.55
N ASP A 72 3.17 -19.92 17.56
CA ASP A 72 3.77 -20.54 18.76
C ASP A 72 2.74 -20.96 19.83
N LYS A 73 1.52 -21.34 19.42
CA LYS A 73 0.41 -21.87 20.25
C LYS A 73 -0.27 -20.86 21.18
N THR A 74 -0.20 -19.58 20.88
CA THR A 74 -0.99 -18.55 21.59
C THR A 74 -2.22 -18.17 20.77
N GLU A 75 -3.11 -19.13 20.53
CA GLU A 75 -4.26 -18.97 19.62
C GLU A 75 -5.15 -17.77 19.97
N TYR A 76 -5.31 -17.45 21.25
CA TYR A 76 -6.14 -16.31 21.69
C TYR A 76 -5.62 -14.95 21.18
N LEU A 77 -4.34 -14.83 20.81
CA LEU A 77 -3.81 -13.61 20.19
C LEU A 77 -4.42 -13.35 18.81
N GLY A 78 -4.94 -14.39 18.15
CA GLY A 78 -5.70 -14.27 16.91
C GLY A 78 -6.94 -13.41 17.05
N TYR A 79 -7.57 -13.35 18.24
CA TYR A 79 -8.76 -12.51 18.46
C TYR A 79 -8.47 -11.00 18.44
N PHE A 80 -7.20 -10.60 18.56
CA PHE A 80 -6.79 -9.20 18.52
C PHE A 80 -6.31 -8.74 17.14
N LYS A 81 -6.29 -9.65 16.16
CA LYS A 81 -5.90 -9.36 14.77
C LYS A 81 -7.07 -9.68 13.85
N HIS A 82 -7.43 -8.72 13.00
CA HIS A 82 -8.45 -8.94 11.99
C HIS A 82 -8.06 -8.30 10.67
N ARG A 83 -8.24 -9.05 9.58
CA ARG A 83 -7.98 -8.59 8.21
C ARG A 83 -9.29 -8.50 7.47
N LEU A 84 -9.58 -7.33 6.92
CA LEU A 84 -10.73 -7.14 6.05
C LEU A 84 -10.39 -7.70 4.66
N THR A 85 -11.17 -8.69 4.21
CA THR A 85 -10.91 -9.40 2.95
C THR A 85 -11.76 -8.88 1.79
N PHE A 86 -12.86 -8.18 2.06
CA PHE A 86 -13.74 -7.66 1.01
C PHE A 86 -13.27 -6.31 0.46
N ASN A 87 -13.07 -6.26 -0.86
CA ASN A 87 -12.77 -5.07 -1.61
C ASN A 87 -14.02 -4.48 -2.28
N TYR A 88 -14.17 -3.16 -2.14
CA TYR A 88 -15.32 -2.39 -2.66
C TYR A 88 -14.90 -1.30 -3.65
N ARG A 89 -13.61 -1.21 -4.00
CA ARG A 89 -13.03 -0.10 -4.75
C ARG A 89 -12.83 -0.44 -6.23
N THR A 90 -12.43 -1.67 -6.55
CA THR A 90 -11.88 -2.04 -7.87
C THR A 90 -12.63 -3.21 -8.51
N HIS A 91 -12.46 -3.38 -9.82
CA HIS A 91 -12.85 -4.60 -10.54
C HIS A 91 -12.00 -5.79 -10.06
N SER A 92 -12.59 -6.98 -10.03
CA SER A 92 -11.97 -8.27 -9.67
C SER A 92 -10.60 -8.49 -10.31
N SER A 93 -10.49 -8.36 -11.62
CA SER A 93 -9.22 -8.52 -12.36
C SER A 93 -8.09 -7.59 -11.90
N ILE A 94 -8.39 -6.40 -11.39
CA ILE A 94 -7.38 -5.49 -10.79
C ILE A 94 -7.10 -5.92 -9.35
N CYS A 95 -8.16 -6.29 -8.60
CA CYS A 95 -8.05 -6.78 -7.22
C CYS A 95 -7.15 -8.00 -7.12
N GLU A 96 -7.31 -8.91 -8.06
CA GLU A 96 -6.55 -10.15 -8.15
C GLU A 96 -5.04 -9.90 -8.25
N LEU A 97 -4.62 -8.85 -8.97
CA LEU A 97 -3.20 -8.52 -9.16
C LEU A 97 -2.52 -8.23 -7.81
N TYR A 98 -3.02 -7.25 -7.04
CA TYR A 98 -2.40 -6.91 -5.76
C TYR A 98 -2.74 -7.92 -4.66
N SER A 99 -3.89 -8.60 -4.73
CA SER A 99 -4.25 -9.68 -3.79
C SER A 99 -3.20 -10.79 -3.81
N HIS A 100 -2.81 -11.26 -5.00
CA HIS A 100 -1.78 -12.28 -5.14
C HIS A 100 -0.38 -11.79 -4.74
N SER A 101 -0.02 -10.56 -5.10
CA SER A 101 1.32 -10.03 -4.81
C SER A 101 1.55 -9.71 -3.33
N PHE A 102 0.53 -9.26 -2.59
CA PHE A 102 0.73 -8.71 -1.24
C PHE A 102 -0.12 -9.37 -0.16
N TYR A 103 -1.20 -10.06 -0.51
CA TYR A 103 -2.19 -10.55 0.47
C TYR A 103 -2.50 -12.05 0.35
N GLY A 104 -1.66 -12.82 -0.34
CA GLY A 104 -1.80 -14.27 -0.47
C GLY A 104 -3.03 -14.73 -1.26
N GLY A 105 -3.61 -13.85 -2.08
CA GLY A 105 -4.82 -14.16 -2.85
C GLY A 105 -6.13 -14.10 -2.03
N GLU A 106 -6.09 -13.65 -0.77
CA GLU A 106 -7.24 -13.71 0.13
C GLU A 106 -8.25 -12.57 -0.05
N LEU A 107 -7.91 -11.51 -0.80
CA LEU A 107 -8.85 -10.42 -1.05
C LEU A 107 -9.89 -10.80 -2.09
N GLN A 108 -11.16 -10.48 -1.80
CA GLN A 108 -12.32 -10.79 -2.63
C GLN A 108 -13.07 -9.51 -2.99
N THR A 109 -13.45 -9.33 -4.24
CA THR A 109 -14.35 -8.25 -4.63
C THR A 109 -15.79 -8.56 -4.26
N LYS A 110 -16.52 -7.56 -3.73
CA LYS A 110 -17.96 -7.71 -3.47
C LYS A 110 -18.72 -8.03 -4.76
N GLU A 111 -19.77 -8.84 -4.64
CA GLU A 111 -20.72 -9.12 -5.73
C GLU A 111 -21.25 -7.83 -6.40
N GLY A 112 -21.28 -7.83 -7.72
CA GLY A 112 -21.68 -6.68 -8.53
C GLY A 112 -20.62 -5.57 -8.68
N GLN A 113 -19.47 -5.64 -8.00
CA GLN A 113 -18.41 -4.64 -8.16
C GLN A 113 -17.86 -4.58 -9.57
N ASP A 114 -17.70 -5.73 -10.23
CA ASP A 114 -17.22 -5.76 -11.62
C ASP A 114 -18.14 -4.93 -12.52
N GLU A 115 -19.45 -5.08 -12.36
CA GLU A 115 -20.43 -4.34 -13.13
C GLU A 115 -20.36 -2.83 -12.87
N LEU A 116 -20.25 -2.45 -11.61
CA LEU A 116 -20.12 -1.05 -11.18
C LEU A 116 -18.81 -0.40 -11.65
N LYS A 117 -17.76 -1.20 -11.85
CA LYS A 117 -16.41 -0.74 -12.20
C LYS A 117 -16.06 -0.97 -13.67
N ARG A 118 -17.00 -1.45 -14.50
CA ARG A 118 -16.80 -1.59 -15.94
C ARG A 118 -16.68 -0.21 -16.59
N HIS A 119 -15.58 0.02 -17.31
CA HIS A 119 -15.35 1.28 -18.03
C HIS A 119 -15.98 1.33 -19.43
N HIS A 120 -16.55 0.21 -19.91
CA HIS A 120 -17.17 0.08 -21.23
C HIS A 120 -16.28 0.53 -22.41
N LEU A 121 -14.96 0.50 -22.22
CA LEU A 121 -14.01 0.82 -23.27
C LEU A 121 -13.95 -0.34 -24.26
N THR A 122 -14.20 -0.03 -25.53
CA THR A 122 -14.19 -1.02 -26.62
C THR A 122 -12.80 -1.18 -27.25
N CYS A 123 -11.90 -0.22 -27.01
CA CYS A 123 -10.53 -0.25 -27.53
C CYS A 123 -9.60 -1.24 -26.80
N PHE A 124 -10.08 -1.88 -25.74
CA PHE A 124 -9.29 -2.76 -24.89
C PHE A 124 -10.08 -4.02 -24.52
N SER A 125 -9.45 -5.19 -24.65
CA SER A 125 -10.07 -6.49 -24.33
C SER A 125 -9.94 -6.91 -22.87
N LYS A 126 -9.18 -6.16 -22.06
CA LYS A 126 -8.93 -6.43 -20.64
C LYS A 126 -9.01 -5.14 -19.83
N ASN A 127 -9.33 -5.27 -18.54
CA ASN A 127 -9.42 -4.14 -17.61
C ASN A 127 -8.06 -3.62 -17.11
N ALA A 128 -6.99 -4.40 -17.29
CA ALA A 128 -5.62 -4.01 -16.96
C ALA A 128 -4.70 -4.38 -18.13
N ILE A 129 -3.92 -3.40 -18.60
CA ILE A 129 -3.03 -3.54 -19.75
C ILE A 129 -1.68 -2.91 -19.43
N TRP A 130 -0.61 -3.64 -19.71
CA TRP A 130 0.75 -3.12 -19.63
C TRP A 130 1.20 -2.64 -21.01
N LEU A 131 1.46 -1.34 -21.14
CA LEU A 131 2.00 -0.77 -22.38
C LEU A 131 3.51 -0.60 -22.24
N ASP A 132 4.27 -1.47 -22.89
CA ASP A 132 5.73 -1.36 -22.91
C ASP A 132 6.19 -0.26 -23.90
N THR A 133 6.89 0.76 -23.40
CA THR A 133 7.46 1.84 -24.20
C THR A 133 8.95 1.69 -24.49
N SER A 134 9.58 0.58 -24.09
CA SER A 134 11.02 0.32 -24.21
C SER A 134 11.57 0.48 -25.64
N LYS A 135 10.75 0.15 -26.65
CA LYS A 135 11.12 0.21 -28.08
C LYS A 135 10.75 1.52 -28.76
N LYS A 136 10.29 2.54 -28.03
CA LYS A 136 10.08 3.87 -28.63
C LYS A 136 11.44 4.50 -28.92
N VAL A 137 11.74 4.71 -30.21
CA VAL A 137 12.82 5.60 -30.63
C VAL A 137 12.51 6.98 -30.07
N ILE A 138 13.20 7.37 -29.00
CA ILE A 138 13.23 8.76 -28.55
C ILE A 138 13.94 9.53 -29.66
N LYS A 139 13.20 10.08 -30.62
CA LYS A 139 13.73 11.16 -31.45
C LYS A 139 14.05 12.29 -30.48
N LYS A 140 15.34 12.53 -30.20
CA LYS A 140 15.80 13.72 -29.50
C LYS A 140 15.21 14.94 -30.22
N ILE A 141 14.19 15.55 -29.64
CA ILE A 141 13.75 16.86 -30.05
C ILE A 141 14.77 17.83 -29.45
N ASN A 142 15.72 18.29 -30.26
CA ASN A 142 16.59 19.42 -29.92
C ASN A 142 15.74 20.70 -29.93
N ASN A 143 15.01 20.97 -28.85
CA ASN A 143 14.36 22.26 -28.66
C ASN A 143 15.14 23.10 -27.66
N LYS A 144 15.97 24.00 -28.20
CA LYS A 144 16.42 25.23 -27.56
C LYS A 144 15.21 26.17 -27.43
N ALA A 145 14.26 25.87 -26.54
CA ALA A 145 13.22 26.83 -26.13
C ALA A 145 12.49 26.35 -24.88
N ARG A 146 12.43 27.24 -23.88
CA ARG A 146 11.60 27.11 -22.68
C ARG A 146 10.13 26.99 -23.08
N GLY A 147 9.40 26.06 -22.45
CA GLY A 147 7.93 26.09 -22.38
C GLY A 147 7.22 24.95 -23.11
N LYS A 148 6.44 24.18 -22.31
CA LYS A 148 5.29 23.31 -22.62
C LYS A 148 4.99 22.90 -24.08
N LEU A 149 4.79 21.59 -24.29
CA LEU A 149 3.60 20.93 -24.90
C LEU A 149 3.99 19.47 -25.28
N ILE A 150 3.34 18.43 -24.70
CA ILE A 150 2.25 17.61 -25.27
C ILE A 150 2.40 17.35 -26.78
N THR A 151 2.45 16.07 -27.21
CA THR A 151 1.52 15.42 -28.19
C THR A 151 2.04 14.07 -28.75
N ALA A 152 1.12 13.07 -28.75
CA ALA A 152 0.88 11.89 -29.63
C ALA A 152 2.00 10.86 -29.90
N THR A 153 1.72 9.55 -30.06
CA THR A 153 0.73 8.98 -30.99
C THR A 153 0.28 7.58 -30.54
N GLN A 154 -1.03 7.35 -30.58
CA GLN A 154 -1.69 6.06 -30.44
C GLN A 154 -1.91 5.52 -31.86
N ARG A 155 -1.38 4.33 -32.18
CA ARG A 155 -1.87 3.53 -33.29
C ARG A 155 -2.66 2.38 -32.66
N LEU A 156 -3.98 2.46 -32.80
CA LEU A 156 -4.87 1.31 -32.72
C LEU A 156 -4.59 0.39 -33.91
#